data_AF-A0AA90H682-F1
#
_entry.id   AF-A0AA90H682-F1
#
_cell.length_a   1.000
_cell.length_b   1.000
_cell.length_c   1.000
_cell.angle_alpha   90.00
_cell.angle_beta   90.00
_cell.angle_gamma   90.00
#
_symmetry.space_group_name_H-M   'P 1'
#
loop_
_entity.id
_entity.type
_entity.pdbx_description
1 polymer ?
#
loop_
_entity_poly.entity_id
_entity_poly.type
_entity_poly.pdbx_seq_one_letter_code
_entity_poly.pdbx_strand_id
1 'polypeptide(L)'
;MTARCSLLQPPGGPLLFAGPADPAARQTMALRASTDGGRTWTPVRTLSQLPAGYSDLERTAAGEVGVLYETGTATSYDRIAFVRIPLSTLEP
;
A
#
# COMPACT_ATOMS: atom_id res chain seq x y z
N MET A 1 -11.33 13.27 -10.39
CA MET A 1 -11.00 11.83 -10.35
C MET A 1 -10.55 11.47 -8.93
N THR A 2 -11.36 10.76 -8.15
CA THR A 2 -11.03 10.38 -6.74
C THR A 2 -10.14 9.14 -6.74
N ALA A 3 -9.05 9.12 -5.96
CA ALA A 3 -8.25 7.92 -5.75
C ALA A 3 -8.70 7.35 -4.40
N ARG A 4 -9.00 6.05 -4.32
CA ARG A 4 -9.21 5.40 -3.01
C ARG A 4 -7.95 4.67 -2.62
N CYS A 5 -7.50 4.96 -1.41
CA CYS A 5 -6.42 4.27 -0.73
C CYS A 5 -7.01 3.47 0.43
N SER A 6 -6.25 2.54 0.97
CA SER A 6 -6.67 1.69 2.08
C SER A 6 -5.79 1.89 3.32
N LEU A 7 -6.39 1.63 4.48
CA LEU A 7 -5.76 1.70 5.79
C LEU A 7 -6.01 0.38 6.52
N LEU A 8 -4.99 -0.13 7.21
CA LEU A 8 -5.09 -1.34 8.02
C LEU A 8 -4.16 -1.22 9.22
N GLN A 9 -4.68 -1.47 10.43
CA GLN A 9 -3.85 -1.57 11.63
C GLN A 9 -3.83 -3.03 12.12
N PRO A 10 -2.71 -3.76 11.93
CA PRO A 10 -2.56 -5.08 12.52
C PRO A 10 -2.56 -5.00 14.06
N PRO A 11 -3.09 -6.02 14.77
CA PRO A 11 -3.03 -6.05 16.23
C PRO A 11 -1.59 -5.92 16.73
N GLY A 12 -1.34 -4.94 17.60
CA GLY A 12 0.00 -4.66 18.13
C GLY A 12 1.01 -4.07 17.13
N GLY A 13 0.59 -3.80 15.89
CA GLY A 13 1.42 -3.22 14.83
C GLY A 13 1.08 -1.76 14.51
N PRO A 14 1.88 -1.12 13.63
CA PRO A 14 1.64 0.25 13.18
C PRO A 14 0.40 0.33 12.27
N LEU A 15 -0.15 1.54 12.12
CA LEU A 15 -1.15 1.81 11.09
C LEU A 15 -0.48 1.79 9.72
N LEU A 16 -0.98 0.97 8.80
CA LEU A 16 -0.48 0.85 7.43
C LEU A 16 -1.37 1.61 6.47
N PHE A 17 -0.75 2.23 5.47
CA PHE A 17 -1.40 2.90 4.35
C PHE A 17 -0.85 2.38 3.02
N ALA A 18 -1.72 1.98 2.09
CA ALA A 18 -1.33 1.63 0.73
C ALA A 18 -1.95 2.61 -0.27
N GLY A 19 -1.12 3.20 -1.12
CA GLY A 19 -1.60 4.05 -2.22
C GLY A 19 -0.47 4.67 -3.04
N PRO A 20 -0.80 5.36 -4.15
CA PRO A 20 0.16 6.09 -4.97
C PRO A 20 0.98 7.08 -4.14
N ALA A 21 2.30 7.09 -4.35
CA ALA A 21 3.24 7.91 -3.58
C ALA A 21 3.84 9.07 -4.38
N ASP A 22 3.60 9.12 -5.69
CA ASP A 22 4.02 10.25 -6.50
C ASP A 22 3.04 11.44 -6.32
N PRO A 23 3.54 12.65 -5.99
CA PRO A 23 2.68 13.81 -5.74
C PRO A 23 2.09 14.43 -7.02
N ALA A 24 2.68 14.16 -8.17
CA ALA A 24 2.29 14.73 -9.46
C ALA A 24 1.46 13.75 -10.31
N ALA A 25 1.59 12.45 -10.08
CA ALA A 25 0.96 11.42 -10.90
C ALA A 25 0.39 10.25 -10.09
N ARG A 26 -0.61 9.57 -10.65
CA ARG A 26 -1.12 8.29 -10.12
C ARG A 26 -0.18 7.15 -10.46
N GLN A 27 0.94 7.10 -9.75
CA GLN A 27 1.97 6.09 -9.92
C GLN A 27 2.66 5.81 -8.60
N THR A 28 3.54 4.82 -8.62
CA THR A 28 4.35 4.44 -7.46
C THR A 28 3.48 3.92 -6.32
N MET A 29 2.89 2.73 -6.48
CA MET A 29 2.17 2.08 -5.39
C MET A 29 3.14 1.78 -4.24
N ALA A 30 2.87 2.33 -3.06
CA ALA A 30 3.74 2.17 -1.90
C ALA A 30 2.96 1.92 -0.62
N LEU A 31 3.60 1.19 0.28
CA LEU A 31 3.19 0.97 1.66
C LEU A 31 3.93 1.96 2.57
N ARG A 32 3.17 2.64 3.42
CA ARG A 32 3.65 3.55 4.47
C ARG A 32 3.14 3.08 5.82
N ALA A 33 3.88 3.35 6.88
CA ALA A 33 3.48 3.02 8.24
C ALA A 33 3.45 4.28 9.12
N SER A 34 2.58 4.25 10.12
CA SER A 34 2.49 5.26 11.16
C SER A 34 2.40 4.60 12.53
N THR A 35 3.25 5.05 13.45
CA THR A 35 3.27 4.61 14.85
C THR A 35 2.61 5.62 15.80
N ASP A 36 2.14 6.75 15.27
CA ASP A 36 1.58 7.86 16.04
C ASP A 36 0.11 8.14 15.70
N GLY A 37 -0.61 7.11 15.22
CA GLY A 37 -2.04 7.19 14.90
C GLY A 37 -2.35 7.97 13.62
N GLY A 38 -1.43 7.96 12.65
CA GLY A 38 -1.60 8.57 11.33
C GLY A 38 -1.18 10.04 11.23
N ARG A 39 -0.45 10.57 12.24
CA ARG A 39 0.03 11.97 12.20
C ARG A 39 1.27 12.10 11.33
N THR A 40 2.19 11.14 11.43
CA THR A 40 3.36 11.02 10.57
C THR A 40 3.39 9.67 9.88
N TRP A 41 4.01 9.62 8.70
CA TRP A 41 4.03 8.46 7.83
C TRP A 41 5.45 8.21 7.31
N THR A 42 6.00 7.03 7.61
CA THR A 42 7.30 6.59 7.12
C THR A 42 7.11 5.67 5.90
N PRO A 43 7.89 5.83 4.82
CA PRO A 43 7.91 4.88 3.72
C PRO A 43 8.43 3.53 4.20
N VAL A 44 7.68 2.45 3.94
CA VAL A 44 8.09 1.09 4.32
C VAL A 44 8.56 0.31 3.10
N ARG A 45 7.78 0.36 2.02
CA ARG A 45 8.09 -0.39 0.80
C ARG A 45 7.41 0.20 -0.43
N THR A 46 8.17 0.35 -1.50
CA THR A 46 7.62 0.57 -2.84
C THR A 46 7.26 -0.77 -3.47
N LEU A 47 5.99 -0.95 -3.85
CA LEU A 47 5.49 -2.19 -4.45
C LEU A 47 5.67 -2.21 -5.97
N SER A 48 5.54 -1.04 -6.60
CA SER A 48 5.70 -0.84 -8.04
C SER A 48 5.95 0.64 -8.31
N GLN A 49 6.70 0.97 -9.35
CA GLN A 49 6.88 2.35 -9.85
C GLN A 49 5.97 2.68 -11.03
N LEU A 50 5.15 1.73 -11.46
CA LEU A 50 4.20 1.89 -12.58
C LEU A 50 3.02 2.79 -12.19
N PRO A 51 2.19 3.19 -13.18
CA PRO A 51 0.83 3.66 -12.93
C PRO A 51 0.12 2.84 -11.85
N ALA A 52 -0.49 3.53 -10.90
CA ALA A 52 -1.04 2.96 -9.70
C ALA A 52 -2.37 3.64 -9.37
N GLY A 53 -3.41 2.84 -9.17
CA GLY A 53 -4.76 3.31 -8.91
C GLY A 53 -5.22 2.97 -7.50
N TYR A 54 -6.41 2.41 -7.42
CA TYR A 54 -7.06 2.02 -6.17
C TYR A 54 -6.31 0.88 -5.50
N SER A 55 -6.42 0.80 -4.17
CA SER A 55 -5.81 -0.26 -3.36
C SER A 55 -6.75 -0.76 -2.27
N ASP A 56 -6.53 -2.00 -1.84
CA ASP A 56 -7.13 -2.60 -0.66
C ASP A 56 -6.08 -3.37 0.15
N LEU A 57 -6.22 -3.35 1.48
CA LEU A 57 -5.29 -3.94 2.44
C LEU A 57 -6.03 -4.93 3.33
N GLU A 58 -5.52 -6.15 3.45
CA GLU A 58 -6.12 -7.17 4.30
C GLU A 58 -5.05 -7.98 5.05
N ARG A 59 -5.38 -8.44 6.26
CA ARG A 59 -4.52 -9.40 6.95
C ARG A 59 -4.75 -10.79 6.39
N THR A 60 -3.68 -11.51 6.12
CA THR A 60 -3.76 -12.93 5.78
C THR A 60 -3.59 -13.79 7.04
N ALA A 61 -4.02 -15.06 6.99
CA ALA A 61 -3.89 -15.99 8.12
C ALA A 61 -2.44 -16.30 8.53
N ALA A 62 -1.45 -15.93 7.71
CA ALA A 62 -0.05 -16.33 7.84
C ALA A 62 0.87 -15.26 8.47
N GLY A 63 0.33 -14.25 9.17
CA GLY A 63 1.15 -13.15 9.70
C GLY A 63 1.71 -12.23 8.61
N GLU A 64 1.04 -12.19 7.46
CA GLU A 64 1.36 -11.32 6.33
C GLU A 64 0.22 -10.33 6.10
N VAL A 65 0.53 -9.22 5.46
CA VAL A 65 -0.45 -8.30 4.88
C VAL A 65 -0.51 -8.52 3.39
N GLY A 66 -1.72 -8.68 2.87
CA GLY A 66 -2.01 -8.69 1.45
C GLY A 66 -2.35 -7.29 0.96
N VAL A 67 -1.80 -6.90 -0.18
CA VAL A 67 -2.14 -5.65 -0.87
C VAL A 67 -2.67 -5.99 -2.26
N LEU A 68 -3.92 -5.63 -2.52
CA LEU A 68 -4.53 -5.71 -3.85
C LEU A 68 -4.56 -4.29 -4.45
N TYR A 69 -4.08 -4.10 -5.67
CA TYR A 69 -4.08 -2.76 -6.27
C TYR A 69 -4.13 -2.74 -7.80
N GLU A 70 -4.72 -1.67 -8.35
CA GLU A 70 -4.76 -1.35 -9.78
C GLU A 70 -3.39 -0.89 -10.28
N THR A 71 -2.88 -1.48 -11.36
CA THR A 71 -1.62 -1.08 -11.99
C THR A 71 -1.52 -1.50 -13.46
N GLY A 72 -0.51 -1.05 -14.18
CA GLY A 72 -0.29 -1.38 -15.59
C GLY A 72 0.83 -0.56 -16.22
N THR A 73 1.22 -0.89 -17.45
CA THR A 73 2.30 -0.18 -18.15
C THR A 73 1.80 1.06 -18.88
N ALA A 74 0.58 1.03 -19.41
CA ALA A 74 -0.03 2.15 -20.10
C ALA A 74 -0.91 2.97 -19.15
N THR A 75 -1.75 2.28 -18.36
CA THR A 75 -2.63 2.91 -17.37
C THR A 75 -2.71 2.08 -16.09
N SER A 76 -3.24 2.65 -15.01
CA SER A 76 -3.52 1.86 -13.80
C SER A 76 -4.62 0.82 -13.98
N TYR A 77 -5.42 0.91 -15.05
CA TYR A 77 -6.58 0.04 -15.29
C TYR A 77 -6.24 -1.25 -16.03
N ASP A 78 -4.98 -1.43 -16.42
CA ASP A 78 -4.59 -2.54 -17.28
C ASP A 78 -4.68 -3.89 -16.52
N ARG A 79 -4.40 -3.89 -15.21
CA ARG A 79 -4.46 -5.10 -14.36
C ARG A 79 -4.66 -4.78 -12.89
N ILE A 80 -5.04 -5.80 -12.14
CA ILE A 80 -5.01 -5.82 -10.68
C ILE A 80 -3.86 -6.73 -10.24
N ALA A 81 -2.99 -6.24 -9.35
CA ALA A 81 -1.89 -6.99 -8.76
C ALA A 81 -2.20 -7.33 -7.30
N PHE A 82 -1.76 -8.50 -6.85
CA PHE A 82 -1.79 -8.90 -5.45
C PHE A 82 -0.39 -9.21 -4.95
N VAL A 83 0.00 -8.63 -3.82
CA VAL A 83 1.32 -8.83 -3.18
C VAL A 83 1.11 -9.18 -1.72
N ARG A 84 1.85 -10.18 -1.23
CA ARG A 84 1.90 -10.53 0.20
C ARG A 84 3.22 -10.05 0.78
N ILE A 85 3.15 -9.46 1.97
CA ILE A 85 4.31 -8.89 2.66
C ILE A 85 4.29 -9.41 4.10
N PRO A 86 5.32 -10.16 4.55
CA PRO A 86 5.40 -10.60 5.92
C PRO A 86 5.46 -9.40 6.87
N LEU A 87 4.66 -9.41 7.95
CA LEU A 87 4.63 -8.32 8.93
C LEU A 87 6.00 -8.06 9.56
N SER A 88 6.82 -9.10 9.74
CA SER A 88 8.19 -9.01 10.27
C SER A 88 9.16 -8.26 9.36
N THR A 89 8.76 -7.90 8.14
CA THR A 89 9.59 -7.11 7.21
C THR A 89 9.15 -5.66 7.13
N LEU A 90 8.10 -5.29 7.86
CA LEU A 90 7.56 -3.95 7.97
C LEU A 90 8.16 -3.27 9.21
N GLU A 91 9.47 -3.04 9.18
CA GLU A 91 10.15 -2.19 10.16
C GLU A 91 9.87 -0.71 9.82
N PRO A 92 9.57 0.17 10.80
CA PRO A 92 9.71 1.62 10.64
C PRO A 92 11.16 2.06 10.41
#